data_AF-A0A1I0DJ14-F1
#
_entry.id   AF-A0A1I0DJ14-F1
#
_cell.length_a   1.000
_cell.length_b   1.000
_cell.length_c   1.000
_cell.angle_alpha   90.00
_cell.angle_beta   90.00
_cell.angle_gamma   90.00
#
_symmetry.space_group_name_H-M   'P 1'
#
loop_
_entity.id
_entity.type
_entity.pdbx_description
1 polymer ?
#
loop_
_entity_poly.entity_id
_entity_poly.type
_entity_poly.pdbx_seq_one_letter_code
_entity_poly.pdbx_strand_id
1 'polypeptide(L)'
;MDTLLKAAITTLALSWCSFVYALHSEQEAAKSESQPATSKTAQQQAKNTQPGVRALARYAEEKQIVEQQELLMKTLQLTPKELVDNFGQKYIGMIVPQPVLIPFLDQFKSLEPDTYAALRRNQIGRDHNLFHVTLVTPPEYKHIDKALLQSLQQQAITVNLIGLGKVAQGASTAYFVVAESSEGQFYRQSLVLGQKDFHVTLGFSPHDIYNTAKNRSTLIFTPPQSDINIPSRN
;
A
#
# COMPACT_ATOMS: atom_id res chain seq x y z
N MET A 1 -19.14 -67.19 -29.25
CA MET A 1 -17.68 -67.16 -29.47
C MET A 1 -17.16 -65.95 -28.72
N ASP A 2 -17.30 -65.95 -27.39
CA ASP A 2 -16.38 -66.59 -26.42
C ASP A 2 -15.25 -65.59 -26.13
N THR A 3 -14.93 -65.15 -24.92
CA THR A 3 -15.13 -65.63 -23.54
C THR A 3 -14.56 -64.48 -22.66
N LEU A 4 -15.29 -63.88 -21.71
CA LEU A 4 -15.35 -64.26 -20.28
C LEU A 4 -14.00 -64.63 -19.64
N LEU A 5 -13.50 -63.83 -18.69
CA LEU A 5 -13.21 -64.18 -17.26
C LEU A 5 -12.35 -63.09 -16.58
N LYS A 6 -12.83 -62.44 -15.51
CA LYS A 6 -12.55 -62.70 -14.05
C LYS A 6 -11.11 -62.35 -13.65
N ALA A 7 -10.75 -61.71 -12.54
CA ALA A 7 -11.34 -61.36 -11.24
C ALA A 7 -10.44 -60.21 -10.66
N ALA A 8 -10.65 -59.53 -9.53
CA ALA A 8 -11.31 -59.91 -8.29
C ALA A 8 -11.72 -58.65 -7.48
N ILE A 9 -12.82 -58.81 -6.77
CA ILE A 9 -13.35 -57.96 -5.71
C ILE A 9 -12.91 -58.58 -4.38
N THR A 10 -12.34 -57.79 -3.46
CA THR A 10 -12.41 -58.10 -2.02
C THR A 10 -12.38 -56.82 -1.15
N THR A 11 -13.58 -56.38 -0.81
CA THR A 11 -14.15 -55.94 0.49
C THR A 11 -13.31 -55.59 1.74
N LEU A 12 -13.88 -54.59 2.46
CA LEU A 12 -13.94 -54.31 3.92
C LEU A 12 -12.68 -53.72 4.59
N ALA A 13 -12.76 -52.75 5.52
CA ALA A 13 -13.80 -52.47 6.51
C ALA A 13 -13.87 -50.98 6.91
N LEU A 14 -15.09 -50.53 7.25
CA LEU A 14 -15.31 -49.38 8.12
C LEU A 14 -14.86 -49.71 9.54
N SER A 15 -14.24 -48.76 10.23
CA SER A 15 -14.18 -48.73 11.69
C SER A 15 -14.76 -47.41 12.20
N TRP A 16 -15.93 -47.56 12.82
CA TRP A 16 -16.53 -46.63 13.78
C TRP A 16 -15.71 -46.59 15.07
N CYS A 17 -15.62 -45.42 15.72
CA CYS A 17 -16.21 -45.17 17.04
C CYS A 17 -15.63 -43.89 17.68
N SER A 18 -16.53 -42.93 17.88
CA SER A 18 -16.86 -42.32 19.17
C SER A 18 -15.76 -42.21 20.23
N PHE A 19 -15.42 -40.97 20.58
CA PHE A 19 -15.03 -40.64 21.95
C PHE A 19 -16.01 -39.58 22.49
N VAL A 20 -17.00 -40.05 23.25
CA VAL A 20 -17.84 -39.28 24.16
C VAL A 20 -17.70 -39.97 25.52
N TYR A 21 -17.29 -39.22 26.54
CA TYR A 21 -17.73 -39.22 27.95
C TYR A 21 -16.71 -38.35 28.72
N ALA A 22 -17.09 -37.18 29.22
CA ALA A 22 -17.58 -36.91 30.60
C ALA A 22 -16.42 -36.72 31.59
N LEU A 23 -16.42 -35.89 32.64
CA LEU A 23 -17.45 -35.52 33.61
C LEU A 23 -17.00 -34.25 34.38
N HIS A 24 -17.98 -33.40 34.73
CA HIS A 24 -18.17 -32.69 36.01
C HIS A 24 -17.01 -32.00 36.75
N SER A 25 -17.15 -30.68 36.94
CA SER A 25 -17.28 -30.11 38.29
C SER A 25 -18.21 -28.88 38.28
N GLU A 26 -19.34 -29.02 38.97
CA GLU A 26 -20.16 -27.92 39.48
C GLU A 26 -19.72 -27.56 40.91
N GLN A 27 -20.30 -26.45 41.42
CA GLN A 27 -20.31 -25.90 42.78
C GLN A 27 -19.16 -24.97 43.19
N GLU A 28 -19.38 -23.84 43.88
CA GLU A 28 -20.55 -22.99 44.16
C GLU A 28 -20.00 -21.74 44.88
N ALA A 29 -20.87 -20.77 45.12
CA ALA A 29 -20.58 -19.40 45.56
C ALA A 29 -19.97 -19.24 46.97
N ALA A 30 -19.22 -18.14 47.16
CA ALA A 30 -19.27 -17.36 48.40
C ALA A 30 -18.78 -15.90 48.17
N LYS A 31 -19.68 -14.95 48.44
CA LYS A 31 -19.42 -13.51 48.62
C LYS A 31 -18.49 -13.26 49.80
N SER A 32 -17.60 -12.27 49.68
CA SER A 32 -17.27 -11.36 50.78
C SER A 32 -16.71 -10.05 50.24
N GLU A 33 -17.10 -8.98 50.91
CA GLU A 33 -17.08 -7.58 50.54
C GLU A 33 -15.90 -6.89 51.27
N SER A 34 -15.12 -6.09 50.56
CA SER A 34 -14.44 -4.91 51.13
C SER A 34 -13.84 -4.04 50.03
N GLN A 35 -14.37 -2.81 49.92
CA GLN A 35 -13.70 -1.73 49.19
C GLN A 35 -12.48 -1.24 49.99
N PRO A 36 -11.51 -0.56 49.35
CA PRO A 36 -11.64 0.89 49.34
C PRO A 36 -11.39 1.52 47.97
N ALA A 37 -12.06 2.65 47.77
CA ALA A 37 -11.83 3.62 46.73
C ALA A 37 -10.34 3.97 46.56
N THR A 38 -9.86 4.05 45.32
CA THR A 38 -9.00 5.13 44.78
C THR A 38 -8.50 4.76 43.38
N SER A 39 -9.14 5.28 42.34
CA SER A 39 -8.45 5.51 41.05
C SER A 39 -9.08 6.69 40.29
N LYS A 40 -9.40 7.77 41.01
CA LYS A 40 -9.63 9.10 40.42
C LYS A 40 -8.32 9.84 40.12
N THR A 41 -7.18 9.16 40.00
CA THR A 41 -5.87 9.80 39.83
C THR A 41 -5.37 9.82 38.38
N ALA A 42 -5.93 9.01 37.47
CA ALA A 42 -5.50 9.00 36.07
C ALA A 42 -6.14 10.10 35.20
N GLN A 43 -7.26 10.71 35.63
CA GLN A 43 -7.98 11.74 34.86
C GLN A 43 -7.71 13.19 35.32
N GLN A 44 -6.82 13.41 36.29
CA GLN A 44 -6.47 14.76 36.77
C GLN A 44 -5.04 15.22 36.46
N GLN A 45 -4.24 14.44 35.74
CA GLN A 45 -2.89 14.87 35.30
C GLN A 45 -2.86 15.49 33.88
N ALA A 46 -3.98 15.58 33.17
CA ALA A 46 -4.04 16.17 31.83
C ALA A 46 -4.37 17.67 31.79
N LYS A 47 -4.59 18.33 32.94
CA LYS A 47 -5.11 19.72 33.00
C LYS A 47 -4.10 20.81 33.37
N ASN A 48 -2.81 20.49 33.54
CA ASN A 48 -1.83 21.49 33.98
C ASN A 48 -0.47 21.44 33.29
N THR A 49 -0.43 21.06 32.01
CA THR A 49 0.77 21.25 31.19
C THR A 49 0.74 22.66 30.63
N GLN A 50 1.72 23.50 31.00
CA GLN A 50 1.86 24.85 30.47
C GLN A 50 1.85 24.82 28.93
N PRO A 51 1.20 25.80 28.26
CA PRO A 51 1.08 25.83 26.79
C PRO A 51 2.42 25.62 26.06
N GLY A 52 3.52 26.14 26.62
CA GLY A 52 4.87 25.98 26.07
C GLY A 52 5.41 24.55 26.07
N VAL A 53 5.13 23.75 27.11
CA VAL A 53 5.59 22.34 27.19
C VAL A 53 4.85 21.47 26.16
N ARG A 54 3.56 21.75 25.94
CA ARG A 54 2.76 21.06 24.91
C ARG A 54 3.17 21.46 23.50
N ALA A 55 3.57 22.71 23.28
CA ALA A 55 4.10 23.17 21.99
C ALA A 55 5.46 22.54 21.67
N LEU A 56 6.37 22.45 22.65
CA LEU A 56 7.68 21.81 22.48
C LEU A 56 7.58 20.31 22.22
N ALA A 57 6.66 19.60 22.89
CA ALA A 57 6.43 18.18 22.65
C ALA A 57 5.91 17.92 21.22
N ARG A 58 4.95 18.72 20.74
CA ARG A 58 4.45 18.63 19.36
C ARG A 58 5.53 18.92 18.33
N TYR A 59 6.34 19.95 18.56
CA TYR A 59 7.46 20.27 17.68
C TYR A 59 8.49 19.13 17.60
N ALA A 60 8.78 18.48 18.73
CA ALA A 60 9.69 17.32 18.75
C ALA A 60 9.11 16.12 18.01
N GLU A 61 7.81 15.82 18.17
CA GLU A 61 7.11 14.77 17.43
C GLU A 61 7.07 15.06 15.92
N GLU A 62 6.71 16.29 15.53
CA GLU A 62 6.71 16.73 14.14
C GLU A 62 8.12 16.60 13.53
N LYS A 63 9.17 17.08 14.21
CA LYS A 63 10.54 16.97 13.72
C LYS A 63 10.97 15.51 13.50
N GLN A 64 10.60 14.61 14.41
CA GLN A 64 10.90 13.17 14.24
C GLN A 64 10.15 12.55 13.07
N ILE A 65 8.88 12.90 12.85
CA ILE A 65 8.09 12.42 11.70
C ILE A 65 8.71 12.89 10.38
N VAL A 66 9.26 14.11 10.36
CA VAL A 66 9.87 14.71 9.17
C VAL A 66 11.20 14.07 8.84
N GLU A 67 12.08 13.91 9.83
CA GLU A 67 13.36 13.20 9.66
C GLU A 67 13.13 11.76 9.18
N GLN A 68 12.11 11.08 9.73
CA GLN A 68 11.74 9.74 9.26
C GLN A 68 11.24 9.74 7.81
N GLN A 69 10.48 10.76 7.38
CA GLN A 69 10.03 10.87 5.99
C GLN A 69 11.16 11.19 5.02
N GLU A 70 12.09 12.08 5.36
CA GLU A 70 13.25 12.37 4.50
C GLU A 70 14.11 11.12 4.30
N LEU A 71 14.25 10.28 5.33
CA LEU A 71 14.95 8.99 5.23
C LEU A 71 14.25 7.99 4.29
N LEU A 72 12.94 8.14 4.09
CA LEU A 72 12.13 7.29 3.23
C LEU A 72 12.14 7.73 1.77
N MET A 73 12.48 9.00 1.50
CA MET A 73 12.62 9.46 0.12
C MET A 73 13.73 8.66 -0.59
N LYS A 74 13.42 8.15 -1.79
CA LYS A 74 14.36 7.36 -2.60
C LYS A 74 14.36 7.84 -4.03
N THR A 75 15.53 8.13 -4.56
CA THR A 75 15.74 8.40 -5.98
C THR A 75 16.22 7.13 -6.67
N LEU A 76 15.58 6.79 -7.79
CA LEU A 76 15.86 5.59 -8.58
C LEU A 76 16.09 5.97 -10.03
N GLN A 77 16.95 5.21 -10.70
CA GLN A 77 17.06 5.20 -12.15
C GLN A 77 16.34 3.97 -12.68
N LEU A 78 15.24 4.16 -13.40
CA LEU A 78 14.39 3.06 -13.87
C LEU A 78 14.26 3.10 -15.40
N THR A 79 14.33 1.94 -16.03
CA THR A 79 14.15 1.84 -17.49
C THR A 79 12.70 1.52 -17.84
N PRO A 80 12.06 2.25 -18.78
CA PRO A 80 10.75 1.92 -19.32
C PRO A 80 10.73 0.51 -19.92
N LYS A 81 9.66 -0.23 -19.65
CA LYS A 81 9.41 -1.56 -20.22
C LYS A 81 7.97 -1.68 -20.70
N GLU A 82 7.79 -2.45 -21.76
CA GLU A 82 6.46 -2.90 -22.14
C GLU A 82 5.97 -3.95 -21.14
N LEU A 83 4.78 -3.70 -20.60
CA LEU A 83 4.09 -4.56 -19.66
C LEU A 83 2.70 -4.89 -20.22
N VAL A 84 2.08 -5.93 -19.66
CA VAL A 84 0.77 -6.43 -20.10
C VAL A 84 -0.15 -6.56 -18.89
N ASP A 85 -1.37 -6.04 -18.99
CA ASP A 85 -2.39 -6.14 -17.95
C ASP A 85 -3.13 -7.49 -17.99
N ASN A 86 -4.03 -7.73 -17.02
CA ASN A 86 -4.82 -8.96 -16.95
C ASN A 86 -5.77 -9.18 -18.14
N PHE A 87 -6.00 -8.16 -18.98
CA PHE A 87 -6.82 -8.23 -20.18
C PHE A 87 -5.97 -8.37 -21.46
N GLY A 88 -4.65 -8.55 -21.33
CA GLY A 88 -3.74 -8.66 -22.46
C GLY A 88 -3.39 -7.32 -23.12
N GLN A 89 -3.77 -6.19 -22.53
CA GLN A 89 -3.47 -4.88 -23.08
C GLN A 89 -2.07 -4.44 -22.70
N LYS A 90 -1.34 -3.93 -23.70
CA LYS A 90 0.03 -3.44 -23.54
C LYS A 90 0.05 -2.03 -22.99
N TYR A 91 1.04 -1.74 -22.16
CA TYR A 91 1.30 -0.43 -21.59
C TYR A 91 2.79 -0.26 -21.29
N ILE A 92 3.22 0.97 -20.97
CA ILE A 92 4.62 1.23 -20.60
C ILE A 92 4.69 1.54 -19.12
N GLY A 93 5.48 0.76 -18.40
CA GLY A 93 5.76 0.97 -17.00
C GLY A 93 7.24 0.84 -16.67
N MET A 94 7.60 1.33 -15.50
CA MET A 94 8.94 1.19 -14.92
C MET A 94 8.82 0.32 -13.68
N ILE A 95 9.48 -0.84 -13.68
CA ILE A 95 9.43 -1.78 -12.55
C ILE A 95 10.22 -1.19 -11.39
N VAL A 96 9.59 -1.13 -10.22
CA VAL A 96 10.23 -0.68 -8.98
C VAL A 96 10.64 -1.89 -8.16
N PRO A 97 11.93 -2.06 -7.81
CA PRO A 97 12.37 -3.17 -7.00
C PRO A 97 11.71 -3.17 -5.61
N GLN A 98 11.15 -4.31 -5.21
CA GLN A 98 10.51 -4.46 -3.91
C GLN A 98 11.39 -4.08 -2.71
N PRO A 99 12.72 -4.36 -2.68
CA PRO A 99 13.56 -3.95 -1.55
C PRO A 99 13.54 -2.46 -1.24
N VAL A 100 13.38 -1.62 -2.28
CA VAL A 100 13.25 -0.15 -2.10
C VAL A 100 11.91 0.21 -1.46
N LEU A 101 10.89 -0.63 -1.63
CA LEU A 101 9.54 -0.41 -1.15
C LEU A 101 9.27 -0.93 0.26
N ILE A 102 10.18 -1.72 0.84
CA ILE A 102 10.00 -2.31 2.18
C ILE A 102 9.57 -1.28 3.22
N PRO A 103 10.21 -0.10 3.34
CA PRO A 103 9.83 0.86 4.36
C PRO A 103 8.39 1.39 4.20
N PHE A 104 7.93 1.58 2.95
CA PHE A 104 6.56 1.99 2.66
C PHE A 104 5.55 0.87 2.89
N LEU A 105 5.94 -0.38 2.58
CA LEU A 105 5.11 -1.56 2.83
C LEU A 105 4.93 -1.80 4.33
N ASP A 106 5.98 -1.59 5.13
CA ASP A 106 5.91 -1.68 6.59
C ASP A 106 4.98 -0.59 7.16
N GLN A 107 5.11 0.66 6.71
CA GLN A 107 4.17 1.72 7.10
C GLN A 107 2.73 1.39 6.72
N PHE A 108 2.52 0.92 5.49
CA PHE A 108 1.20 0.52 5.02
C PHE A 108 0.62 -0.60 5.91
N LYS A 109 1.42 -1.62 6.24
CA LYS A 109 1.01 -2.71 7.13
C LYS A 109 0.70 -2.21 8.54
N SER A 110 1.46 -1.26 9.07
CA SER A 110 1.20 -0.67 10.39
C SER A 110 -0.09 0.15 10.44
N LEU A 111 -0.46 0.80 9.34
CA LEU A 111 -1.70 1.59 9.25
C LEU A 111 -2.95 0.72 9.08
N GLU A 112 -2.82 -0.44 8.44
CA GLU A 112 -3.94 -1.30 8.06
C GLU A 112 -3.69 -2.78 8.44
N PRO A 113 -3.34 -3.10 9.70
CA PRO A 113 -2.85 -4.43 10.07
C PRO A 113 -3.82 -5.56 9.72
N ASP A 114 -5.11 -5.34 9.94
CA ASP A 114 -6.16 -6.34 9.74
C ASP A 114 -6.53 -6.53 8.25
N THR A 115 -6.42 -5.48 7.45
CA THR A 115 -6.87 -5.47 6.04
C THR A 115 -5.72 -5.54 5.04
N TYR A 116 -4.47 -5.34 5.48
CA TYR A 116 -3.26 -5.29 4.65
C TYR A 116 -3.15 -6.49 3.70
N ALA A 117 -3.35 -7.71 4.21
CA ALA A 117 -3.25 -8.91 3.38
C ALA A 117 -4.30 -8.95 2.26
N ALA A 118 -5.52 -8.50 2.52
CA ALA A 118 -6.58 -8.43 1.52
C ALA A 118 -6.29 -7.34 0.47
N LEU A 119 -5.89 -6.15 0.92
CA LEU A 119 -5.51 -5.03 0.05
C LEU A 119 -4.33 -5.39 -0.87
N ARG A 120 -3.30 -6.05 -0.33
CA ARG A 120 -2.14 -6.56 -1.09
C ARG A 120 -2.56 -7.62 -2.10
N ARG A 121 -3.42 -8.56 -1.72
CA ARG A 121 -3.88 -9.64 -2.62
C ARG A 121 -4.52 -9.08 -3.89
N ASN A 122 -5.31 -8.01 -3.77
CA ASN A 122 -5.92 -7.36 -4.92
C ASN A 122 -4.87 -6.73 -5.85
N GLN A 123 -3.85 -6.06 -5.30
CA GLN A 123 -2.74 -5.53 -6.08
C GLN A 123 -1.94 -6.64 -6.77
N ILE A 124 -1.63 -7.72 -6.05
CA ILE A 124 -0.92 -8.89 -6.58
C ILE A 124 -1.68 -9.50 -7.75
N GLY A 125 -3.00 -9.67 -7.59
CA GLY A 125 -3.88 -10.22 -8.62
C GLY A 125 -3.97 -9.34 -9.87
N ARG A 126 -3.97 -8.01 -9.71
CA ARG A 126 -4.04 -7.06 -10.84
C ARG A 126 -2.70 -6.87 -11.56
N ASP A 127 -1.60 -6.80 -10.82
CA ASP A 127 -0.29 -6.37 -11.33
C ASP A 127 0.71 -7.51 -11.45
N HIS A 128 0.26 -8.77 -11.39
CA HIS A 128 1.13 -9.95 -11.45
C HIS A 128 2.24 -9.93 -10.38
N ASN A 129 1.92 -9.45 -9.18
CA ASN A 129 2.87 -9.25 -8.07
C ASN A 129 4.03 -8.27 -8.37
N LEU A 130 3.93 -7.47 -9.44
CA LEU A 130 4.94 -6.47 -9.77
C LEU A 130 4.56 -5.12 -9.16
N PHE A 131 5.58 -4.39 -8.72
CA PHE A 131 5.47 -2.97 -8.43
C PHE A 131 5.98 -2.17 -9.61
N HIS A 132 5.22 -1.18 -10.05
CA HIS A 132 5.61 -0.38 -11.19
C HIS A 132 5.03 1.03 -11.12
N VAL A 133 5.70 1.97 -11.78
CA VAL A 133 5.16 3.28 -12.14
C VAL A 133 4.65 3.19 -13.58
N THR A 134 3.41 3.59 -13.85
CA THR A 134 2.87 3.63 -15.22
C THR A 134 3.25 4.94 -15.92
N LEU A 135 4.03 4.85 -17.01
CA LEU A 135 4.38 5.98 -17.88
C LEU A 135 3.36 6.20 -18.98
N VAL A 136 2.84 5.12 -19.57
CA VAL A 136 1.84 5.14 -20.63
C VAL A 136 0.79 4.09 -20.29
N THR A 137 -0.47 4.49 -20.23
CA THR A 137 -1.60 3.60 -19.92
C THR A 137 -2.03 2.77 -21.13
N PRO A 138 -2.80 1.68 -20.97
CA PRO A 138 -3.26 0.89 -22.10
C PRO A 138 -4.06 1.66 -23.17
N PRO A 139 -4.97 2.61 -22.82
CA PRO A 139 -5.62 3.45 -23.82
C PRO A 139 -4.63 4.34 -24.59
N GLU A 140 -3.71 5.01 -23.89
CA GLU A 140 -2.68 5.85 -24.51
C GLU A 140 -1.77 5.03 -25.44
N TYR A 141 -1.39 3.83 -25.01
CA TYR A 141 -0.55 2.94 -25.79
C TYR A 141 -1.15 2.64 -27.17
N LYS A 142 -2.47 2.57 -27.33
CA LYS A 142 -3.10 2.29 -28.64
C LYS A 142 -2.88 3.42 -29.66
N HIS A 143 -2.58 4.63 -29.22
CA HIS A 143 -2.57 5.83 -30.07
C HIS A 143 -1.20 6.49 -30.23
N ILE A 144 -0.17 6.02 -29.53
CA ILE A 144 1.20 6.54 -29.66
C ILE A 144 1.96 5.93 -30.84
N ASP A 145 2.89 6.71 -31.40
CA ASP A 145 3.87 6.26 -32.39
C ASP A 145 4.82 5.21 -31.77
N LYS A 146 4.83 4.01 -32.37
CA LYS A 146 5.64 2.87 -31.90
C LYS A 146 7.13 3.01 -32.21
N ALA A 147 7.48 3.66 -33.32
CA ALA A 147 8.87 3.90 -33.67
C ALA A 147 9.49 4.90 -32.68
N LEU A 148 8.77 5.98 -32.38
CA LEU A 148 9.19 6.95 -31.37
C LEU A 148 9.28 6.30 -29.99
N LEU A 149 8.27 5.52 -29.59
CA LEU A 149 8.29 4.79 -28.32
C LEU A 149 9.52 3.90 -28.19
N GLN A 150 9.87 3.14 -29.23
CA GLN A 150 11.03 2.25 -29.24
C GLN A 150 12.35 3.02 -29.06
N SER A 151 12.45 4.22 -29.64
CA SER A 151 13.64 5.06 -29.49
C SER A 151 13.84 5.57 -28.06
N LEU A 152 12.76 5.76 -27.30
CA LEU A 152 12.80 6.29 -25.94
C LEU A 152 12.93 5.18 -24.88
N GLN A 153 12.57 3.92 -25.20
CA GLN A 153 12.52 2.82 -24.23
C GLN A 153 13.87 2.46 -23.59
N GLN A 154 15.00 2.82 -24.20
CA GLN A 154 16.34 2.50 -23.67
C GLN A 154 16.87 3.55 -22.68
N GLN A 155 16.18 4.66 -22.51
CA GLN A 155 16.61 5.73 -21.62
C GLN A 155 16.18 5.45 -20.19
N ALA A 156 17.14 5.41 -19.26
CA ALA A 156 16.82 5.41 -17.84
C ALA A 156 16.16 6.74 -17.46
N ILE A 157 15.18 6.67 -16.57
CA ILE A 157 14.40 7.79 -16.07
C ILE A 157 14.57 7.88 -14.57
N THR A 158 14.92 9.08 -14.09
CA THR A 158 15.03 9.41 -12.68
C THR A 158 13.64 9.49 -12.05
N VAL A 159 13.36 8.67 -11.03
CA VAL A 159 12.10 8.65 -10.28
C VAL A 159 12.37 8.87 -8.79
N ASN A 160 11.70 9.86 -8.21
CA ASN A 160 11.75 10.15 -6.78
C ASN A 160 10.51 9.58 -6.10
N LEU A 161 10.69 8.59 -5.24
CA LEU A 161 9.66 8.11 -4.32
C LEU A 161 9.58 9.07 -3.14
N ILE A 162 8.39 9.66 -2.93
CA ILE A 162 8.19 10.76 -1.99
C ILE A 162 7.66 10.26 -0.64
N GLY A 163 6.61 9.45 -0.66
CA GLY A 163 5.91 9.08 0.57
C GLY A 163 4.69 8.18 0.33
N LEU A 164 4.16 7.62 1.42
CA LEU A 164 2.94 6.83 1.37
C LEU A 164 1.72 7.75 1.20
N GLY A 165 0.95 7.49 0.15
CA GLY A 165 -0.31 8.15 -0.16
C GLY A 165 -1.51 7.22 0.01
N LYS A 166 -2.67 7.84 0.25
CA LYS A 166 -3.97 7.17 0.36
C LYS A 166 -5.05 7.99 -0.33
N VAL A 167 -5.94 7.29 -1.01
CA VAL A 167 -7.22 7.85 -1.48
C VAL A 167 -8.34 6.90 -1.09
N ALA A 168 -9.48 7.46 -0.70
CA ALA A 168 -10.71 6.73 -0.47
C ALA A 168 -11.87 7.40 -1.22
N GLN A 169 -12.71 6.60 -1.87
CA GLN A 169 -13.90 7.07 -2.59
C GLN A 169 -15.01 6.03 -2.47
N GLY A 170 -16.09 6.38 -1.78
CA GLY A 170 -17.16 5.43 -1.45
C GLY A 170 -16.61 4.25 -0.63
N ALA A 171 -16.87 3.02 -1.08
CA ALA A 171 -16.34 1.81 -0.45
C ALA A 171 -14.91 1.46 -0.88
N SER A 172 -14.35 2.20 -1.85
CA SER A 172 -13.01 1.92 -2.38
C SER A 172 -11.94 2.67 -1.61
N THR A 173 -10.81 2.03 -1.37
CA THR A 173 -9.59 2.64 -0.82
C THR A 173 -8.37 2.12 -1.59
N ALA A 174 -7.42 3.01 -1.85
CA ALA A 174 -6.15 2.68 -2.50
C ALA A 174 -4.97 3.29 -1.73
N TYR A 175 -3.94 2.48 -1.55
CA TYR A 175 -2.64 2.83 -0.97
C TYR A 175 -1.55 2.73 -2.03
N PHE A 176 -0.68 3.73 -2.06
CA PHE A 176 0.36 3.83 -3.08
C PHE A 176 1.54 4.67 -2.58
N VAL A 177 2.71 4.51 -3.18
CA VAL A 177 3.82 5.45 -2.98
C VAL A 177 3.67 6.55 -4.02
N VAL A 178 3.58 7.81 -3.57
CA VAL A 178 3.63 8.99 -4.46
C VAL A 178 5.02 9.06 -5.07
N ALA A 179 5.08 9.25 -6.39
CA ALA A 179 6.34 9.38 -7.12
C ALA A 179 6.35 10.66 -7.96
N GLU A 180 7.53 11.23 -8.14
CA GLU A 180 7.77 12.41 -8.99
C GLU A 180 8.91 12.14 -9.95
N SER A 181 8.78 12.60 -11.19
CA SER A 181 9.80 12.42 -12.22
C SER A 181 9.64 13.45 -13.32
N SER A 182 10.46 14.50 -13.32
CA SER A 182 10.47 15.49 -14.41
C SER A 182 10.84 14.84 -15.74
N GLU A 183 11.77 13.88 -15.73
CA GLU A 183 12.15 13.08 -16.91
C GLU A 183 10.99 12.20 -17.39
N GLY A 184 10.22 11.59 -16.49
CA GLY A 184 9.02 10.83 -16.83
C GLY A 184 7.92 11.70 -17.45
N GLN A 185 7.77 12.95 -16.98
CA GLN A 185 6.85 13.90 -17.62
C GLN A 185 7.35 14.33 -19.00
N PHE A 186 8.66 14.57 -19.16
CA PHE A 186 9.26 14.87 -20.45
C PHE A 186 9.13 13.69 -21.44
N TYR A 187 9.28 12.46 -20.96
CA TYR A 187 9.01 11.24 -21.73
C TYR A 187 7.57 11.22 -22.25
N ARG A 188 6.59 11.51 -21.38
CA ARG A 188 5.17 11.61 -21.78
C ARG A 188 4.93 12.72 -22.80
N GLN A 189 5.51 13.89 -22.59
CA GLN A 189 5.39 15.03 -23.51
C GLN A 189 5.98 14.72 -24.89
N SER A 190 7.11 13.99 -24.94
CA SER A 190 7.73 13.55 -26.19
C SER A 190 6.80 12.65 -27.01
N LEU A 191 5.93 11.90 -26.34
CA LEU A 191 4.87 11.07 -26.95
C LEU A 191 3.55 11.83 -27.17
N VAL A 192 3.53 13.15 -26.99
CA VAL A 192 2.32 14.01 -27.08
C VAL A 192 1.24 13.60 -26.06
N LEU A 193 1.65 13.06 -24.92
CA LEU A 193 0.77 12.70 -23.82
C LEU A 193 0.73 13.81 -22.77
N GLY A 194 -0.41 13.97 -22.11
CA GLY A 194 -0.59 14.92 -21.01
C GLY A 194 0.21 14.54 -19.76
N GLN A 195 0.35 15.48 -18.83
CA GLN A 195 0.95 15.24 -17.50
C GLN A 195 0.16 14.18 -16.71
N LYS A 196 0.82 13.47 -15.81
CA LYS A 196 0.20 12.41 -14.99
C LYS A 196 0.80 12.33 -13.59
N ASP A 197 -0.02 12.05 -12.59
CA ASP A 197 0.45 11.70 -11.26
C ASP A 197 1.13 10.30 -11.28
N PHE A 198 2.44 10.27 -11.07
CA PHE A 198 3.18 9.03 -10.93
C PHE A 198 3.04 8.47 -9.53
N HIS A 199 2.87 7.15 -9.46
CA HIS A 199 2.75 6.43 -8.19
C HIS A 199 3.05 4.95 -8.39
N VAL A 200 3.36 4.28 -7.28
CA VAL A 200 3.50 2.82 -7.20
C VAL A 200 2.35 2.28 -6.38
N THR A 201 1.46 1.49 -6.98
CA THR A 201 0.32 0.93 -6.22
C THR A 201 0.81 -0.12 -5.22
N LEU A 202 0.43 0.03 -3.96
CA LEU A 202 0.72 -0.94 -2.89
C LEU A 202 -0.48 -1.79 -2.53
N GLY A 203 -1.71 -1.32 -2.66
CA GLY A 203 -2.86 -2.12 -2.26
C GLY A 203 -4.15 -1.37 -2.46
N PHE A 204 -5.25 -2.09 -2.68
CA PHE A 204 -6.56 -1.47 -2.81
C PHE A 204 -7.68 -2.45 -2.50
N SER A 205 -8.86 -1.94 -2.22
CA SER A 205 -10.07 -2.75 -2.04
C SER A 205 -11.31 -1.89 -2.31
N PRO A 206 -12.38 -2.45 -2.91
CA PRO A 206 -12.37 -3.72 -3.64
C PRO A 206 -11.65 -3.59 -5.00
N HIS A 207 -11.62 -2.38 -5.55
CA HIS A 207 -10.97 -2.03 -6.81
C HIS A 207 -10.08 -0.79 -6.61
N ASP A 208 -9.09 -0.61 -7.49
CA ASP A 208 -8.31 0.62 -7.48
C ASP A 208 -9.19 1.81 -7.87
N ILE A 209 -8.74 3.00 -7.46
CA ILE A 209 -9.40 4.26 -7.73
C ILE A 209 -8.66 4.96 -8.87
N TYR A 210 -9.37 5.18 -9.97
CA TYR A 210 -8.90 5.92 -11.13
C TYR A 210 -9.48 7.33 -11.12
N ASN A 211 -8.91 8.23 -11.94
CA ASN A 211 -9.38 9.62 -12.12
C ASN A 211 -9.37 10.51 -10.87
N THR A 212 -8.62 10.12 -9.84
CA THR A 212 -8.37 10.94 -8.65
C THR A 212 -6.87 11.25 -8.57
N ALA A 213 -6.55 12.40 -7.98
CA ALA A 213 -5.16 12.78 -7.72
C ALA A 213 -4.44 11.68 -6.94
N LYS A 214 -3.17 11.43 -7.30
CA LYS A 214 -2.25 10.51 -6.62
C LYS A 214 -0.87 11.16 -6.47
N ASN A 215 -0.87 12.47 -6.18
CA ASN A 215 0.30 13.31 -6.00
C ASN A 215 0.52 13.69 -4.52
N ARG A 216 1.39 14.67 -4.25
CA ARG A 216 1.72 15.12 -2.88
C ARG A 216 0.51 15.49 -2.02
N SER A 217 -0.61 15.93 -2.59
CA SER A 217 -1.83 16.25 -1.82
C SER A 217 -2.48 15.02 -1.17
N THR A 218 -2.05 13.82 -1.54
CA THR A 218 -2.59 12.55 -1.03
C THR A 218 -1.67 11.86 -0.03
N LEU A 219 -0.54 12.46 0.30
CA LEU A 219 0.39 11.94 1.30
C LEU A 219 -0.31 11.85 2.66
N ILE A 220 -0.23 10.68 3.29
CA ILE A 220 -0.82 10.43 4.62
C ILE A 220 -0.08 11.25 5.68
N PHE A 221 1.22 11.42 5.48
CA PHE A 221 2.05 12.30 6.29
C PHE A 221 2.70 13.31 5.34
N THR A 222 2.43 14.59 5.57
CA THR A 222 3.00 15.67 4.74
C THR A 222 4.37 16.04 5.31
N PRO A 223 5.45 16.05 4.52
CA PRO A 223 6.66 16.72 4.95
C PRO A 223 6.37 18.23 5.02
N PRO A 224 6.88 18.98 6.01
CA PRO A 224 6.70 20.41 6.09
C PRO A 224 7.19 21.01 4.79
N GLN A 225 6.35 21.85 4.19
CA GLN A 225 6.81 22.71 3.12
C GLN A 225 7.92 23.56 3.73
N SER A 226 9.11 23.53 3.12
CA SER A 226 10.09 24.55 3.45
C SER A 226 9.43 25.89 3.10
N ASP A 227 9.09 26.66 4.12
CA ASP A 227 8.60 28.03 3.96
C ASP A 227 9.76 28.86 3.37
N ILE A 228 10.00 28.71 2.06
CA ILE A 228 10.78 29.67 1.30
C ILE A 228 9.86 30.87 1.12
N ASN A 229 9.76 31.66 2.18
CA ASN A 229 9.26 33.02 2.14
C ASN A 229 10.25 33.79 1.26
N ILE A 230 10.02 33.81 -0.06
CA ILE A 230 10.73 34.71 -0.97
C ILE A 230 10.12 36.08 -0.68
N PRO A 231 10.85 37.01 0.00
CA PRO A 231 10.34 38.36 0.16
C PRO A 231 10.08 38.94 -1.23
N SER A 232 8.86 39.42 -1.46
CA SER A 232 8.52 40.18 -2.65
C SER A 232 9.46 41.38 -2.73
N ARG A 233 10.33 41.41 -3.75
CA ARG A 233 11.05 42.63 -4.09
C ARG A 233 10.03 43.67 -4.54
N ASN A 234 9.87 44.72 -3.74
CA ASN A 234 9.30 46.00 -4.16
C ASN A 234 10.22 46.68 -5.18
#